data_AF-A0A1I2BSY6-F1
#
_entry.id   AF-A0A1I2BSY6-F1
#
_cell.length_a   1.000
_cell.length_b   1.000
_cell.length_c   1.000
_cell.angle_alpha   90.00
_cell.angle_beta   90.00
_cell.angle_gamma   90.00
#
_symmetry.space_group_name_H-M   'P 1'
#
loop_
_entity.id
_entity.type
_entity.pdbx_description
1 polymer ?
#
loop_
_entity_poly.entity_id
_entity_poly.type
_entity_poly.pdbx_seq_one_letter_code
_entity_poly.pdbx_strand_id
1 'polypeptide(L)'
;MAFSNPVTSPSAGNAYIDGLLWGSHWNDPAAGTRLKVYIAGQNGNEVFDFGGTAVTARTASSEITAFLRGMQLIENVSNIDFQTAMNKADADIIVGAVNNSDAGGGLGGSVPPGEDTGPVADRQGAEITNFDAYFSTDYSSLKQGGYDFVTVIHEFGHTIGLKHPHDPGGDGRPNFPGVTTAFGDYGDFNLNQGLYTMMTYNDGWQTGPKGPLDSTSVSSYGYQGTPMAFDIAALQFLYGANTSFQAGNDVYALNAANTSGTFYSCIWDTGGIDTIRNPSSTNSTIDLRAATLQHAPGGGGYLSAINGIDGGFTIAKGAVIENATGGAGVDVITGNAAANALNGKAGNDRISGLGGADKIIGGGGADVLTGGGGADDFVYTAASDSSSNKFDVIRDFAHKQDDINVSAIDANGAATGNAAFVFRGSSAFTGAGAEVRFTQNVAKNFTSVLFDIDGDRISDMTIRLTGPITLDAADFIL
;
A
#
# COMPACT_ATOMS: atom_id res chain seq x y z
N MET A 1 37.99 -2.74 9.09
CA MET A 1 37.76 -3.92 8.23
C MET A 1 36.27 -3.88 7.94
N ALA A 2 35.89 -3.87 6.66
CA ALA A 2 34.50 -4.01 6.23
C ALA A 2 33.86 -5.22 6.92
N PHE A 3 32.60 -5.10 7.35
CA PHE A 3 31.83 -6.17 7.98
C PHE A 3 31.40 -7.21 6.95
N SER A 4 31.22 -6.80 5.70
CA SER A 4 30.64 -7.62 4.65
C SER A 4 31.43 -7.52 3.36
N ASN A 5 31.59 -8.65 2.67
CA ASN A 5 32.13 -8.67 1.30
C ASN A 5 30.98 -8.90 0.31
N PRO A 6 31.01 -8.26 -0.87
CA PRO A 6 30.00 -8.56 -1.87
C PRO A 6 30.10 -9.98 -2.40
N VAL A 7 28.95 -10.58 -2.65
CA VAL A 7 28.80 -11.91 -3.25
C VAL A 7 27.85 -11.82 -4.42
N THR A 8 27.94 -12.79 -5.33
CA THR A 8 26.98 -12.92 -6.43
C THR A 8 25.57 -13.18 -5.89
N SER A 9 24.60 -12.43 -6.38
CA SER A 9 23.19 -12.62 -6.07
C SER A 9 22.65 -13.85 -6.80
N PRO A 10 21.82 -14.70 -6.18
CA PRO A 10 21.11 -15.75 -6.91
C PRO A 10 20.07 -15.14 -7.88
N SER A 11 19.51 -15.97 -8.77
CA SER A 11 18.30 -15.60 -9.53
C SER A 11 17.05 -16.02 -8.77
N ALA A 12 16.07 -15.13 -8.71
CA ALA A 12 14.81 -15.36 -8.04
C ALA A 12 13.84 -16.22 -8.86
N GLY A 13 14.03 -16.31 -10.18
CA GLY A 13 13.09 -16.94 -11.10
C GLY A 13 11.81 -16.12 -11.27
N ASN A 14 11.84 -14.83 -10.95
CA ASN A 14 10.74 -13.89 -11.08
C ASN A 14 11.25 -12.65 -11.80
N ALA A 15 10.66 -12.31 -12.95
CA ALA A 15 11.16 -11.25 -13.82
C ALA A 15 11.20 -9.86 -13.16
N TYR A 16 10.31 -9.56 -12.21
CA TYR A 16 10.33 -8.26 -11.51
C TYR A 16 11.37 -8.24 -10.39
N ILE A 17 11.55 -9.35 -9.65
CA ILE A 17 12.62 -9.42 -8.65
C ILE A 17 13.97 -9.40 -9.36
N ASP A 18 14.21 -10.33 -10.30
CA ASP A 18 15.45 -10.39 -11.09
C ASP A 18 15.70 -9.09 -11.87
N GLY A 19 14.64 -8.40 -12.27
CA GLY A 19 14.68 -7.10 -12.93
C GLY A 19 15.17 -5.94 -12.05
N LEU A 20 15.18 -6.11 -10.74
CA LEU A 20 15.76 -5.17 -9.77
C LEU A 20 17.08 -5.63 -9.18
N LEU A 21 17.57 -6.85 -9.43
CA LEU A 21 18.86 -7.29 -8.87
C LEU A 21 20.01 -6.77 -9.73
N TRP A 22 21.00 -6.12 -9.10
CA TRP A 22 22.23 -5.70 -9.77
C TRP A 22 23.01 -6.91 -10.30
N GLY A 23 23.15 -7.97 -9.50
CA GLY A 23 23.97 -9.14 -9.82
C GLY A 23 24.88 -9.53 -8.66
N SER A 24 25.16 -8.59 -7.76
CA SER A 24 25.87 -8.76 -6.50
C SER A 24 25.16 -8.01 -5.37
N HIS A 25 25.40 -8.45 -4.14
CA HIS A 25 24.86 -7.88 -2.91
C HIS A 25 25.83 -8.13 -1.74
N TRP A 26 25.61 -7.51 -0.59
CA TRP A 26 26.45 -7.76 0.59
C TRP A 26 26.12 -9.07 1.28
N ASN A 27 27.12 -9.79 1.78
CA ASN A 27 26.93 -10.99 2.61
C ASN A 27 27.55 -10.82 4.00
N ASP A 28 26.79 -11.08 5.08
CA ASP A 28 27.31 -11.30 6.44
C ASP A 28 27.12 -12.78 6.85
N PRO A 29 28.22 -13.56 6.99
CA PRO A 29 28.17 -14.97 7.33
C PRO A 29 27.78 -15.30 8.79
N ALA A 30 27.48 -14.32 9.67
CA ALA A 30 27.36 -14.59 11.11
C ALA A 30 25.99 -14.30 11.79
N ALA A 31 25.12 -13.41 11.29
CA ALA A 31 23.92 -13.00 12.07
C ALA A 31 22.75 -12.33 11.30
N GLY A 32 22.74 -12.30 9.97
CA GLY A 32 21.97 -11.32 9.18
C GLY A 32 22.89 -10.19 8.69
N THR A 33 22.47 -9.42 7.70
CA THR A 33 23.40 -8.55 6.95
C THR A 33 23.65 -7.24 7.70
N ARG A 34 24.78 -7.14 8.38
CA ARG A 34 25.21 -5.91 9.05
C ARG A 34 26.07 -5.04 8.15
N LEU A 35 25.69 -3.76 8.03
CA LEU A 35 26.37 -2.80 7.16
C LEU A 35 26.67 -1.51 7.92
N LYS A 36 27.94 -1.15 7.97
CA LYS A 36 28.39 0.12 8.52
C LYS A 36 28.29 1.23 7.49
N VAL A 37 27.51 2.26 7.80
CA VAL A 37 27.31 3.43 6.94
C VAL A 37 28.04 4.63 7.53
N TYR A 38 28.90 5.25 6.72
CA TYR A 38 29.54 6.52 7.02
C TYR A 38 28.91 7.65 6.21
N ILE A 39 28.39 8.66 6.89
CA ILE A 39 27.92 9.88 6.23
C ILE A 39 29.10 10.86 6.16
N ALA A 40 29.63 11.10 4.96
CA ALA A 40 30.74 12.01 4.73
C ALA A 40 30.29 13.48 4.81
N GLY A 41 31.21 14.38 5.16
CA GLY A 41 31.00 15.83 5.07
C GLY A 41 30.11 16.44 6.16
N GLN A 42 29.86 15.72 7.27
CA GLN A 42 29.02 16.20 8.39
C GLN A 42 29.59 17.42 9.13
N ASN A 43 30.91 17.63 9.06
CA ASN A 43 31.63 18.68 9.80
C ASN A 43 32.40 19.63 8.85
N GLY A 44 31.91 19.81 7.63
CA GLY A 44 32.55 20.60 6.58
C GLY A 44 32.97 19.73 5.38
N ASN A 45 33.77 20.31 4.49
CA ASN A 45 34.16 19.64 3.26
C ASN A 45 35.00 18.39 3.55
N GLU A 46 34.60 17.26 2.98
CA GLU A 46 35.30 15.99 3.12
C GLU A 46 35.43 15.27 1.78
N VAL A 47 36.65 14.89 1.42
CA VAL A 47 36.90 14.11 0.20
C VAL A 47 36.73 12.62 0.45
N PHE A 48 35.99 11.93 -0.41
CA PHE A 48 35.96 10.48 -0.47
C PHE A 48 36.00 10.01 -1.93
N ASP A 49 36.19 8.71 -2.11
CA ASP A 49 36.29 8.10 -3.44
C ASP A 49 34.95 7.46 -3.79
N PHE A 50 34.47 7.77 -4.99
CA PHE A 50 33.20 7.37 -5.56
C PHE A 50 33.50 6.67 -6.90
N GLY A 51 33.67 5.35 -6.85
CA GLY A 51 33.90 4.53 -8.05
C GLY A 51 35.18 4.89 -8.81
N GLY A 52 36.25 5.23 -8.10
CA GLY A 52 37.52 5.67 -8.68
C GLY A 52 37.64 7.18 -8.94
N THR A 53 36.60 7.95 -8.61
CA THR A 53 36.60 9.42 -8.73
C THR A 53 36.56 10.07 -7.34
N ALA A 54 37.49 10.98 -7.06
CA ALA A 54 37.47 11.76 -5.82
C ALA A 54 36.38 12.84 -5.88
N VAL A 55 35.47 12.84 -4.92
CA VAL A 55 34.37 13.81 -4.77
C VAL A 55 34.43 14.50 -3.41
N THR A 56 33.89 15.72 -3.29
CA THR A 56 33.88 16.48 -2.03
C THR A 56 32.47 16.58 -1.45
N ALA A 57 32.20 15.83 -0.38
CA ALA A 57 30.96 15.93 0.38
C ALA A 57 30.93 17.19 1.25
N ARG A 58 29.75 17.81 1.34
CA ARG A 58 29.40 18.83 2.34
C ARG A 58 27.94 18.65 2.73
N THR A 59 27.71 17.75 3.69
CA THR A 59 26.38 17.24 4.00
C THR A 59 25.72 18.03 5.14
N ALA A 60 24.62 18.70 4.83
CA ALA A 60 23.77 19.44 5.75
C ALA A 60 22.92 18.52 6.64
N SER A 61 22.45 19.04 7.78
CA SER A 61 21.64 18.26 8.73
C SER A 61 20.34 17.69 8.14
N SER A 62 19.72 18.39 7.18
CA SER A 62 18.54 17.90 6.47
C SER A 62 18.84 16.68 5.60
N GLU A 63 20.01 16.66 4.94
CA GLU A 63 20.47 15.54 4.11
C GLU A 63 20.86 14.34 4.99
N ILE A 64 21.56 14.59 6.11
CA ILE A 64 21.83 13.56 7.13
C ILE A 64 20.52 12.90 7.59
N THR A 65 19.48 13.71 7.85
CA THR A 65 18.16 13.21 8.26
C THR A 65 17.52 12.36 7.16
N ALA A 66 17.68 12.74 5.89
CA ALA A 66 17.17 11.97 4.76
C ALA A 66 17.90 10.62 4.62
N PHE A 67 19.24 10.58 4.71
CA PHE A 67 20.01 9.33 4.67
C PHE A 67 19.61 8.37 5.80
N LEU A 68 19.53 8.87 7.04
CA LEU A 68 19.10 8.07 8.19
C LEU A 68 17.66 7.56 8.02
N ARG A 69 16.78 8.35 7.39
CA ARG A 69 15.42 7.91 7.08
C ARG A 69 15.41 6.81 6.03
N GLY A 70 16.22 6.92 4.97
CA GLY A 70 16.38 5.87 3.95
C GLY A 70 16.82 4.54 4.55
N MET A 71 17.87 4.57 5.39
CA MET A 71 18.36 3.40 6.13
C MET A 71 17.22 2.73 6.92
N GLN A 72 16.52 3.50 7.77
CA GLN A 72 15.43 2.98 8.59
C GLN A 72 14.30 2.34 7.75
N LEU A 73 13.94 2.94 6.60
CA LEU A 73 12.88 2.43 5.75
C LEU A 73 13.22 1.07 5.12
N ILE A 74 14.50 0.82 4.84
CA ILE A 74 14.99 -0.47 4.33
C ILE A 74 15.04 -1.52 5.45
N GLU A 75 15.47 -1.15 6.67
CA GLU A 75 15.47 -2.04 7.84
C GLU A 75 14.06 -2.46 8.26
N ASN A 76 13.06 -1.58 8.07
CA ASN A 76 11.68 -1.91 8.37
C ASN A 76 11.19 -3.13 7.59
N VAL A 77 11.71 -3.38 6.38
CA VAL A 77 11.20 -4.40 5.46
C VAL A 77 12.14 -5.59 5.25
N SER A 78 13.40 -5.49 5.69
CA SER A 78 14.46 -6.47 5.44
C SER A 78 15.33 -6.71 6.67
N ASN A 79 16.06 -7.84 6.73
CA ASN A 79 17.00 -8.14 7.82
C ASN A 79 18.39 -7.52 7.62
N ILE A 80 18.43 -6.33 7.02
CA ILE A 80 19.64 -5.50 7.08
C ILE A 80 19.66 -4.80 8.44
N ASP A 81 20.83 -4.73 9.07
CA ASP A 81 21.10 -3.94 10.28
C ASP A 81 22.16 -2.90 9.94
N PHE A 82 21.73 -1.65 9.71
CA PHE A 82 22.63 -0.56 9.43
C PHE A 82 23.19 0.03 10.73
N GLN A 83 24.52 0.17 10.77
CA GLN A 83 25.24 0.72 11.91
C GLN A 83 26.01 1.95 11.49
N THR A 84 26.10 2.97 12.36
CA THR A 84 26.95 4.12 12.07
C THR A 84 28.43 3.70 12.11
N ALA A 85 29.16 3.98 11.04
CA ALA A 85 30.61 3.80 11.00
C ALA A 85 31.33 4.92 11.79
N MET A 86 32.42 4.58 12.48
CA MET A 86 33.20 5.60 13.21
C MET A 86 34.02 6.52 12.29
N ASN A 87 34.42 6.01 11.13
CA ASN A 87 35.19 6.71 10.11
C ASN A 87 35.08 5.98 8.76
N LYS A 88 35.52 6.62 7.68
CA LYS A 88 35.51 6.04 6.32
C LYS A 88 36.22 4.69 6.18
N ALA A 89 37.27 4.43 6.95
CA ALA A 89 38.03 3.18 6.86
C ALA A 89 37.33 1.99 7.57
N ASP A 90 36.27 2.26 8.32
CA ASP A 90 35.42 1.30 9.03
C ASP A 90 34.05 1.14 8.35
N ALA A 91 33.81 1.83 7.23
CA ALA A 91 32.53 1.83 6.54
C ALA A 91 32.46 0.71 5.49
N ASP A 92 31.30 0.07 5.38
CA ASP A 92 30.91 -0.75 4.22
C ASP A 92 30.27 0.14 3.14
N ILE A 93 29.47 1.12 3.57
CA ILE A 93 28.81 2.09 2.69
C ILE A 93 29.23 3.52 3.06
N ILE A 94 29.55 4.34 2.07
CA ILE A 94 29.80 5.78 2.25
C ILE A 94 28.72 6.57 1.51
N VAL A 95 28.04 7.47 2.21
CA VAL A 95 27.05 8.38 1.61
C VAL A 95 27.43 9.84 1.84
N GLY A 96 27.05 10.74 0.94
CA GLY A 96 27.25 12.16 1.14
C GLY A 96 26.59 13.06 0.10
N ALA A 97 26.33 14.32 0.46
CA ALA A 97 25.83 15.30 -0.49
C ALA A 97 26.98 16.09 -1.11
N VAL A 98 26.99 16.21 -2.44
CA VAL A 98 28.05 16.84 -3.23
C VAL A 98 27.48 17.93 -4.15
N ASN A 99 28.36 18.76 -4.71
CA ASN A 99 27.97 19.80 -5.67
C ASN A 99 27.72 19.22 -7.06
N ASN A 100 27.19 20.04 -7.97
CA ASN A 100 26.86 19.62 -9.34
C ASN A 100 28.07 19.15 -10.17
N SER A 101 29.26 19.69 -9.89
CA SER A 101 30.49 19.28 -10.58
C SER A 101 30.90 17.87 -10.20
N ASP A 102 30.83 17.56 -8.90
CA ASP A 102 31.18 16.23 -8.37
C ASP A 102 30.09 15.19 -8.74
N ALA A 103 28.83 15.60 -8.84
CA ALA A 103 27.71 14.75 -9.28
C ALA A 103 27.62 14.58 -10.81
N GLY A 104 28.47 15.24 -11.61
CA GLY A 104 28.42 15.16 -13.07
C GLY A 104 27.11 15.68 -13.69
N GLY A 105 26.35 16.53 -12.97
CA GLY A 105 25.06 17.05 -13.40
C GLY A 105 23.84 16.16 -13.14
N GLY A 106 24.02 14.97 -12.55
CA GLY A 106 22.92 14.09 -12.12
C GLY A 106 22.25 14.56 -10.83
N LEU A 107 21.06 14.02 -10.51
CA LEU A 107 20.41 14.25 -9.21
C LEU A 107 21.12 13.52 -8.06
N GLY A 108 21.72 12.38 -8.38
CA GLY A 108 22.51 11.55 -7.49
C GLY A 108 23.31 10.54 -8.30
N GLY A 109 23.97 9.62 -7.59
CA GLY A 109 24.61 8.47 -8.20
C GLY A 109 25.05 7.48 -7.14
N SER A 110 25.25 6.23 -7.55
CA SER A 110 25.67 5.17 -6.66
C SER A 110 26.65 4.20 -7.30
N VAL A 111 27.45 3.56 -6.45
CA VAL A 111 28.39 2.49 -6.80
C VAL A 111 27.89 1.22 -6.11
N PRO A 112 27.33 0.25 -6.87
CA PRO A 112 26.81 -0.98 -6.29
C PRO A 112 27.88 -1.85 -5.61
N PRO A 113 27.49 -2.80 -4.74
CA PRO A 113 28.39 -3.80 -4.18
C PRO A 113 29.03 -4.63 -5.30
N GLY A 114 30.33 -4.87 -5.26
CA GLY A 114 31.04 -5.70 -6.26
C GLY A 114 31.57 -4.95 -7.48
N GLU A 115 31.16 -3.70 -7.72
CA GLU A 115 31.67 -2.87 -8.82
C GLU A 115 32.79 -1.96 -8.31
N ASP A 116 34.04 -2.43 -8.42
CA ASP A 116 35.24 -1.60 -8.19
C ASP A 116 35.99 -1.48 -9.52
N THR A 117 35.86 -0.31 -10.17
CA THR A 117 36.62 0.03 -11.37
C THR A 117 37.56 1.20 -11.10
N GLY A 118 38.51 1.04 -10.16
CA GLY A 118 39.51 2.08 -9.86
C GLY A 118 40.92 1.54 -9.54
N PRO A 119 41.96 2.40 -9.56
CA PRO A 119 43.33 2.02 -9.19
C PRO A 119 43.57 1.92 -7.67
N VAL A 120 42.58 2.23 -6.85
CA VAL A 120 42.60 2.13 -5.39
C VAL A 120 41.69 0.98 -5.00
N ALA A 121 42.24 -0.06 -4.36
CA ALA A 121 41.43 -1.14 -3.84
C ALA A 121 40.48 -0.62 -2.73
N ASP A 122 39.26 -1.15 -2.71
CA ASP A 122 38.29 -1.15 -1.60
C ASP A 122 37.27 0.01 -1.53
N ARG A 123 36.52 0.40 -2.59
CA ARG A 123 35.28 1.22 -2.41
C ARG A 123 34.13 0.92 -3.36
N GLN A 124 33.49 -0.21 -3.10
CA GLN A 124 32.15 -0.59 -3.52
C GLN A 124 31.14 -0.05 -2.48
N GLY A 125 29.89 0.23 -2.83
CA GLY A 125 28.90 0.76 -1.87
C GLY A 125 29.08 2.24 -1.56
N ALA A 126 28.90 3.11 -2.54
CA ALA A 126 28.94 4.55 -2.31
C ALA A 126 27.70 5.21 -2.90
N GLU A 127 27.17 6.23 -2.24
CA GLU A 127 26.07 7.06 -2.75
C GLU A 127 26.46 8.54 -2.66
N ILE A 128 26.09 9.29 -3.69
CA ILE A 128 26.10 10.74 -3.69
C ILE A 128 24.71 11.29 -4.02
N THR A 129 24.34 12.40 -3.38
CA THR A 129 23.22 13.24 -3.80
C THR A 129 23.70 14.63 -4.17
N ASN A 130 23.07 15.27 -5.16
CA ASN A 130 23.50 16.56 -5.67
C ASN A 130 22.72 17.71 -5.03
N PHE A 131 23.33 18.41 -4.07
CA PHE A 131 22.67 19.48 -3.35
C PHE A 131 22.38 20.73 -4.20
N ASP A 132 23.04 20.88 -5.35
CA ASP A 132 22.77 21.98 -6.29
C ASP A 132 21.56 21.68 -7.20
N ALA A 133 21.11 20.43 -7.27
CA ALA A 133 19.99 20.00 -8.11
C ALA A 133 18.65 19.90 -7.37
N TYR A 134 18.63 20.15 -6.05
CA TYR A 134 17.41 20.07 -5.26
C TYR A 134 16.37 21.10 -5.73
N PHE A 135 15.12 20.64 -5.82
CA PHE A 135 13.97 21.45 -6.24
C PHE A 135 13.48 22.41 -5.16
N SER A 136 13.98 22.29 -3.92
CA SER A 136 13.69 23.23 -2.85
C SER A 136 14.96 23.70 -2.13
N THR A 137 15.06 25.01 -1.90
CA THR A 137 16.18 25.60 -1.17
C THR A 137 16.01 25.51 0.36
N ASP A 138 14.81 25.20 0.83
CA ASP A 138 14.46 25.01 2.24
C ASP A 138 14.48 23.52 2.66
N TYR A 139 14.91 22.63 1.76
CA TYR A 139 14.94 21.17 1.94
C TYR A 139 13.56 20.52 2.16
N SER A 140 12.46 21.20 1.83
CA SER A 140 11.13 20.62 1.92
C SER A 140 10.92 19.42 1.00
N SER A 141 11.61 19.39 -0.15
CA SER A 141 11.62 18.28 -1.11
C SER A 141 12.47 17.08 -0.70
N LEU A 142 13.38 17.23 0.28
CA LEU A 142 14.12 16.12 0.90
C LEU A 142 13.34 15.42 2.02
N LYS A 143 12.15 15.91 2.37
CA LYS A 143 11.29 15.22 3.34
C LYS A 143 10.63 14.03 2.67
N GLN A 144 10.33 13.00 3.45
CA GLN A 144 9.64 11.80 2.97
C GLN A 144 8.37 12.18 2.18
N GLY A 145 8.32 11.72 0.92
CA GLY A 145 7.26 12.04 -0.03
C GLY A 145 7.56 13.20 -0.99
N GLY A 146 8.62 13.97 -0.74
CA GLY A 146 9.14 14.96 -1.67
C GLY A 146 9.98 14.33 -2.79
N TYR A 147 10.18 15.10 -3.85
CA TYR A 147 10.86 14.65 -5.07
C TYR A 147 12.32 14.30 -4.81
N ASP A 148 13.07 15.16 -4.13
CA ASP A 148 14.50 14.93 -3.89
C ASP A 148 14.75 13.79 -2.89
N PHE A 149 13.78 13.49 -2.03
CA PHE A 149 13.85 12.32 -1.15
C PHE A 149 13.83 11.00 -1.92
N VAL A 150 13.19 10.96 -3.09
CA VAL A 150 13.18 9.77 -3.95
C VAL A 150 14.61 9.42 -4.35
N THR A 151 15.41 10.41 -4.76
CA THR A 151 16.82 10.21 -5.12
C THR A 151 17.59 9.57 -3.97
N VAL A 152 17.39 10.03 -2.73
CA VAL A 152 18.08 9.48 -1.57
C VAL A 152 17.78 7.98 -1.41
N ILE A 153 16.51 7.58 -1.38
CA ILE A 153 16.18 6.16 -1.20
C ILE A 153 16.55 5.30 -2.40
N HIS A 154 16.52 5.88 -3.60
CA HIS A 154 16.89 5.24 -4.86
C HIS A 154 18.38 4.91 -4.92
N GLU A 155 19.24 5.92 -4.71
CA GLU A 155 20.69 5.72 -4.74
C GLU A 155 21.16 4.82 -3.60
N PHE A 156 20.50 4.90 -2.43
CA PHE A 156 20.75 3.98 -1.33
C PHE A 156 20.39 2.54 -1.73
N GLY A 157 19.31 2.33 -2.50
CA GLY A 157 18.94 1.04 -3.07
C GLY A 157 20.05 0.40 -3.91
N HIS A 158 20.76 1.20 -4.70
CA HIS A 158 21.93 0.72 -5.46
C HIS A 158 23.07 0.27 -4.55
N THR A 159 23.33 0.98 -3.43
CA THR A 159 24.40 0.61 -2.48
C THR A 159 24.19 -0.76 -1.84
N ILE A 160 22.97 -1.31 -1.93
CA ILE A 160 22.59 -2.62 -1.42
C ILE A 160 22.18 -3.59 -2.54
N GLY A 161 22.62 -3.34 -3.77
CA GLY A 161 22.55 -4.31 -4.87
C GLY A 161 21.25 -4.30 -5.66
N LEU A 162 20.44 -3.25 -5.56
CA LEU A 162 19.33 -3.02 -6.48
C LEU A 162 19.80 -2.31 -7.75
N LYS A 163 19.05 -2.45 -8.84
CA LYS A 163 19.29 -1.78 -10.12
C LYS A 163 18.02 -1.16 -10.67
N HIS A 164 18.18 -0.32 -11.69
CA HIS A 164 17.05 0.18 -12.45
C HIS A 164 16.33 -0.96 -13.20
N PRO A 165 15.00 -0.86 -13.37
CA PRO A 165 14.21 -1.82 -14.13
C PRO A 165 14.47 -1.77 -15.65
N HIS A 166 15.17 -0.74 -16.15
CA HIS A 166 15.45 -0.52 -17.58
C HIS A 166 16.91 -0.79 -17.98
N ASP A 167 17.82 -0.95 -17.01
CA ASP A 167 19.23 -1.19 -17.29
C ASP A 167 19.59 -2.67 -17.21
N PRO A 168 20.44 -3.18 -18.13
CA PRO A 168 21.05 -4.49 -17.93
C PRO A 168 21.94 -4.42 -16.69
N GLY A 169 21.63 -5.24 -15.68
CA GLY A 169 22.48 -5.34 -14.48
C GLY A 169 23.81 -6.03 -14.79
N GLY A 170 24.68 -6.09 -13.77
CA GLY A 170 25.75 -7.06 -13.71
C GLY A 170 25.25 -8.49 -14.03
N ASP A 171 26.09 -9.30 -14.65
CA ASP A 171 25.80 -10.68 -15.06
C ASP A 171 24.61 -10.87 -16.04
N GLY A 172 24.13 -9.81 -16.71
CA GLY A 172 23.10 -9.92 -17.75
C GLY A 172 21.68 -10.11 -17.20
N ARG A 173 21.38 -9.48 -16.05
CA ARG A 173 20.04 -9.48 -15.43
C ARG A 173 18.99 -8.87 -16.37
N PRO A 174 17.75 -9.40 -16.37
CA PRO A 174 16.71 -8.89 -17.26
C PRO A 174 16.25 -7.49 -16.86
N ASN A 175 15.56 -6.81 -17.78
CA ASN A 175 14.74 -5.65 -17.47
C ASN A 175 13.37 -6.10 -16.95
N PHE A 176 12.58 -5.15 -16.43
CA PHE A 176 11.16 -5.39 -16.21
C PHE A 176 10.48 -5.79 -17.52
N PRO A 177 9.48 -6.70 -17.48
CA PRO A 177 8.68 -7.05 -18.64
C PRO A 177 8.13 -5.80 -19.36
N GLY A 178 8.36 -5.75 -20.68
CA GLY A 178 7.94 -4.64 -21.54
C GLY A 178 8.84 -3.39 -21.52
N VAL A 179 9.83 -3.30 -20.62
CA VAL A 179 10.65 -2.10 -20.46
C VAL A 179 11.90 -2.12 -21.35
N THR A 180 12.03 -1.07 -22.16
CA THR A 180 13.11 -0.87 -23.13
C THR A 180 13.79 0.48 -23.02
N THR A 181 13.17 1.47 -22.38
CA THR A 181 13.74 2.81 -22.17
C THR A 181 13.56 3.29 -20.73
N ALA A 182 14.38 4.25 -20.31
CA ALA A 182 14.41 4.72 -18.93
C ALA A 182 13.18 5.55 -18.52
N PHE A 183 12.69 6.41 -19.43
CA PHE A 183 11.64 7.39 -19.15
C PHE A 183 10.44 7.19 -20.08
N GLY A 184 9.24 7.36 -19.54
CA GLY A 184 7.98 7.28 -20.31
C GLY A 184 7.61 5.88 -20.77
N ASP A 185 8.35 4.87 -20.33
CA ASP A 185 8.08 3.45 -20.59
C ASP A 185 7.68 2.77 -19.28
N TYR A 186 6.39 2.53 -19.12
CA TYR A 186 5.81 1.98 -17.90
C TYR A 186 5.79 0.44 -17.89
N GLY A 187 6.33 -0.20 -18.92
CA GLY A 187 6.35 -1.65 -19.06
C GLY A 187 4.97 -2.30 -19.13
N ASP A 188 4.94 -3.63 -19.12
CA ASP A 188 3.70 -4.38 -19.15
C ASP A 188 2.87 -4.10 -17.89
N PHE A 189 1.56 -3.90 -18.09
CA PHE A 189 0.59 -3.55 -17.04
C PHE A 189 0.92 -2.25 -16.26
N ASN A 190 1.76 -1.37 -16.81
CA ASN A 190 2.22 -0.12 -16.18
C ASN A 190 2.94 -0.34 -14.83
N LEU A 191 3.72 -1.42 -14.71
CA LEU A 191 4.39 -1.78 -13.46
C LEU A 191 5.77 -1.13 -13.25
N ASN A 192 6.29 -0.39 -14.24
CA ASN A 192 7.53 0.39 -14.15
C ASN A 192 7.26 1.88 -13.84
N GLN A 193 6.84 2.17 -12.62
CA GLN A 193 6.62 3.53 -12.11
C GLN A 193 6.79 3.59 -10.60
N GLY A 194 6.99 4.80 -10.06
CA GLY A 194 7.34 5.04 -8.65
C GLY A 194 6.33 4.46 -7.66
N LEU A 195 5.09 4.27 -8.10
CA LEU A 195 4.07 3.56 -7.33
C LEU A 195 4.43 2.11 -6.97
N TYR A 196 5.33 1.46 -7.71
CA TYR A 196 5.63 0.02 -7.56
C TYR A 196 7.10 -0.31 -7.30
N THR A 197 8.01 0.58 -7.68
CA THR A 197 9.45 0.47 -7.37
C THR A 197 10.07 1.85 -7.24
N MET A 198 10.90 2.07 -6.22
CA MET A 198 11.71 3.28 -6.07
C MET A 198 12.86 3.35 -7.06
N MET A 199 13.23 2.22 -7.69
CA MET A 199 14.36 2.13 -8.62
C MET A 199 14.03 2.57 -10.05
N THR A 200 12.79 2.95 -10.33
CA THR A 200 12.40 3.49 -11.65
C THR A 200 12.72 4.97 -11.76
N TYR A 201 12.86 5.45 -13.00
CA TYR A 201 12.93 6.88 -13.31
C TYR A 201 11.55 7.51 -13.57
N ASN A 202 10.48 6.70 -13.52
CA ASN A 202 9.10 7.12 -13.73
C ASN A 202 8.43 7.43 -12.39
N ASP A 203 8.90 8.45 -11.67
CA ASP A 203 8.53 8.73 -10.27
C ASP A 203 7.04 9.00 -10.03
N GLY A 204 6.57 8.70 -8.82
CA GLY A 204 5.16 8.86 -8.45
C GLY A 204 4.21 7.95 -9.25
N TRP A 205 2.99 8.44 -9.50
CA TRP A 205 1.96 7.70 -10.24
C TRP A 205 1.69 8.30 -11.62
N GLN A 206 2.53 7.95 -12.58
CA GLN A 206 2.50 8.50 -13.95
C GLN A 206 1.20 8.21 -14.69
N THR A 207 0.63 7.02 -14.48
CA THR A 207 -0.61 6.59 -15.15
C THR A 207 -1.88 6.85 -14.32
N GLY A 208 -1.76 7.64 -13.25
CA GLY A 208 -2.89 8.01 -12.41
C GLY A 208 -3.89 8.91 -13.13
N PRO A 209 -5.11 9.08 -12.59
CA PRO A 209 -6.17 9.88 -13.22
C PRO A 209 -5.80 11.36 -13.40
N LYS A 210 -4.84 11.87 -12.64
CA LYS A 210 -4.28 13.23 -12.79
C LYS A 210 -3.07 13.31 -13.72
N GLY A 211 -2.52 12.17 -14.13
CA GLY A 211 -1.22 12.10 -14.81
C GLY A 211 -0.05 12.41 -13.88
N PRO A 212 1.15 12.63 -14.45
CA PRO A 212 2.38 12.86 -13.69
C PRO A 212 2.37 14.21 -12.96
N LEU A 213 3.07 14.24 -11.82
CA LEU A 213 3.34 15.48 -11.09
C LEU A 213 4.44 16.28 -11.78
N ASP A 214 4.29 17.61 -11.79
CA ASP A 214 5.35 18.53 -12.21
C ASP A 214 6.15 18.98 -10.99
N SER A 215 7.38 18.48 -10.87
CA SER A 215 8.28 18.76 -9.74
C SER A 215 8.64 20.25 -9.61
N THR A 216 8.50 21.05 -10.67
CA THR A 216 8.70 22.51 -10.59
C THR A 216 7.55 23.22 -9.86
N SER A 217 6.39 22.57 -9.75
CA SER A 217 5.20 23.07 -9.07
C SER A 217 4.89 22.35 -7.76
N VAL A 218 5.28 21.07 -7.66
CA VAL A 218 5.00 20.18 -6.53
C VAL A 218 6.24 19.32 -6.27
N SER A 219 7.08 19.77 -5.34
CA SER A 219 8.33 19.08 -4.98
C SER A 219 8.33 18.48 -3.56
N SER A 220 7.37 18.83 -2.70
CA SER A 220 7.41 18.48 -1.26
C SER A 220 6.46 17.35 -0.84
N TYR A 221 5.69 16.80 -1.77
CA TYR A 221 4.75 15.69 -1.57
C TYR A 221 4.45 15.01 -2.90
N GLY A 222 3.76 13.87 -2.86
CA GLY A 222 3.19 13.26 -4.06
C GLY A 222 4.04 12.14 -4.69
N TYR A 223 5.25 11.92 -4.17
CA TYR A 223 6.16 10.91 -4.68
C TYR A 223 6.22 9.70 -3.75
N GLN A 224 6.91 8.65 -4.17
CA GLN A 224 7.14 7.46 -3.37
C GLN A 224 7.97 7.79 -2.13
N GLY A 225 7.52 7.33 -0.97
CA GLY A 225 8.13 7.64 0.32
C GLY A 225 8.80 6.45 1.01
N THR A 226 8.68 5.24 0.47
CA THR A 226 9.21 3.99 1.04
C THR A 226 9.74 3.07 -0.06
N PRO A 227 10.49 2.01 0.27
CA PRO A 227 10.55 0.85 -0.60
C PRO A 227 9.14 0.42 -0.98
N MET A 228 8.92 0.16 -2.27
CA MET A 228 7.64 -0.22 -2.84
C MET A 228 7.59 -1.73 -3.06
N ALA A 229 6.46 -2.27 -3.52
CA ALA A 229 6.20 -3.71 -3.51
C ALA A 229 7.31 -4.57 -4.15
N PHE A 230 7.87 -4.14 -5.29
CA PHE A 230 8.96 -4.87 -5.93
C PHE A 230 10.31 -4.68 -5.22
N ASP A 231 10.56 -3.50 -4.65
CA ASP A 231 11.78 -3.24 -3.88
C ASP A 231 11.78 -4.10 -2.61
N ILE A 232 10.66 -4.13 -1.88
CA ILE A 232 10.48 -4.98 -0.70
C ILE A 232 10.73 -6.43 -1.07
N ALA A 233 10.12 -6.94 -2.14
CA ALA A 233 10.34 -8.32 -2.59
C ALA A 233 11.81 -8.61 -2.93
N ALA A 234 12.50 -7.69 -3.62
CA ALA A 234 13.91 -7.83 -3.97
C ALA A 234 14.83 -7.77 -2.74
N LEU A 235 14.59 -6.83 -1.82
CA LEU A 235 15.33 -6.71 -0.56
C LEU A 235 15.15 -7.94 0.31
N GLN A 236 13.92 -8.44 0.45
CA GLN A 236 13.63 -9.65 1.22
C GLN A 236 14.21 -10.90 0.57
N PHE A 237 14.30 -10.94 -0.75
CA PHE A 237 14.97 -12.04 -1.46
C PHE A 237 16.48 -12.06 -1.19
N LEU A 238 17.13 -10.89 -1.21
CA LEU A 238 18.58 -10.79 -0.97
C LEU A 238 18.94 -10.97 0.51
N TYR A 239 18.18 -10.36 1.41
CA TYR A 239 18.59 -10.16 2.80
C TYR A 239 17.67 -10.83 3.82
N GLY A 240 16.55 -11.40 3.39
CA GLY A 240 15.50 -11.91 4.26
C GLY A 240 14.56 -10.81 4.75
N ALA A 241 13.33 -11.20 5.09
CA ALA A 241 12.31 -10.28 5.58
C ALA A 241 12.44 -9.97 7.06
N ASN A 242 12.23 -8.71 7.43
CA ASN A 242 12.03 -8.33 8.83
C ASN A 242 10.66 -8.82 9.29
N THR A 243 10.62 -9.82 10.15
CA THR A 243 9.36 -10.47 10.61
C THR A 243 8.82 -9.88 11.92
N SER A 244 9.29 -8.69 12.32
CA SER A 244 8.91 -8.07 13.60
C SER A 244 8.42 -6.62 13.47
N PHE A 245 8.48 -6.07 12.26
CA PHE A 245 8.03 -4.70 11.99
C PHE A 245 6.51 -4.67 11.89
N GLN A 246 5.87 -3.79 12.67
CA GLN A 246 4.40 -3.65 12.72
C GLN A 246 3.75 -5.02 12.94
N ALA A 247 4.00 -5.63 14.11
CA ALA A 247 3.50 -6.97 14.45
C ALA A 247 2.27 -6.93 15.38
N GLY A 248 1.67 -5.74 15.54
CA GLY A 248 0.50 -5.50 16.37
C GLY A 248 -0.65 -5.01 15.53
N ASN A 249 -1.76 -4.62 16.17
CA ASN A 249 -2.90 -4.10 15.43
C ASN A 249 -2.63 -2.64 15.02
N ASP A 250 -2.47 -2.43 13.72
CA ASP A 250 -2.06 -1.17 13.12
C ASP A 250 -3.19 -0.49 12.33
N VAL A 251 -3.16 0.84 12.28
CA VAL A 251 -4.14 1.65 11.55
C VAL A 251 -3.45 2.55 10.54
N TYR A 252 -3.61 2.20 9.27
CA TYR A 252 -3.08 2.91 8.10
C TYR A 252 -4.12 3.92 7.61
N ALA A 253 -3.98 5.18 8.03
CA ALA A 253 -4.89 6.26 7.61
C ALA A 253 -4.44 6.88 6.29
N LEU A 254 -5.35 6.94 5.30
CA LEU A 254 -5.11 7.62 4.03
C LEU A 254 -4.92 9.12 4.24
N ASN A 255 -3.96 9.73 3.52
CA ASN A 255 -3.79 11.17 3.51
C ASN A 255 -5.02 11.85 2.90
N ALA A 256 -5.54 12.89 3.56
CA ALA A 256 -6.74 13.61 3.12
C ALA A 256 -6.45 14.98 2.47
N ALA A 257 -5.17 15.33 2.29
CA ALA A 257 -4.77 16.60 1.69
C ALA A 257 -3.42 16.46 0.96
N ASN A 258 -3.24 17.23 -0.11
CA ASN A 258 -1.98 17.33 -0.85
C ASN A 258 -1.03 18.33 -0.18
N THR A 259 -0.21 17.83 0.73
CA THR A 259 0.75 18.63 1.51
C THR A 259 1.97 17.80 1.90
N SER A 260 3.03 18.45 2.37
CA SER A 260 4.23 17.75 2.86
C SER A 260 3.86 16.66 3.87
N GLY A 261 4.42 15.46 3.67
CA GLY A 261 4.02 14.23 4.39
C GLY A 261 2.93 13.41 3.70
N THR A 262 2.52 13.79 2.49
CA THR A 262 1.63 12.99 1.61
C THR A 262 2.47 12.27 0.57
N PHE A 263 2.35 10.95 0.51
CA PHE A 263 3.17 10.12 -0.37
C PHE A 263 2.52 8.78 -0.67
N TYR A 264 3.05 8.11 -1.68
CA TYR A 264 2.76 6.71 -1.93
C TYR A 264 3.72 5.84 -1.10
N SER A 265 3.19 4.81 -0.45
CA SER A 265 4.00 3.80 0.23
C SER A 265 3.46 2.40 0.03
N CYS A 266 4.29 1.39 0.30
CA CYS A 266 3.88 0.00 0.34
C CYS A 266 3.90 -0.50 1.78
N ILE A 267 2.78 -1.05 2.25
CA ILE A 267 2.66 -1.58 3.60
C ILE A 267 3.40 -2.92 3.67
N TRP A 268 4.37 -2.99 4.59
CA TRP A 268 4.90 -4.23 5.13
C TRP A 268 4.47 -4.30 6.59
N ASP A 269 3.74 -5.34 6.91
CA ASP A 269 3.14 -5.59 8.22
C ASP A 269 3.26 -7.09 8.48
N THR A 270 3.63 -7.46 9.70
CA THR A 270 4.03 -8.83 10.04
C THR A 270 3.04 -9.56 10.92
N GLY A 271 1.95 -8.90 11.29
CA GLY A 271 0.82 -9.53 11.96
C GLY A 271 0.08 -8.55 12.83
N GLY A 272 -1.11 -8.94 13.25
CA GLY A 272 -2.04 -8.02 13.86
C GLY A 272 -3.42 -8.26 13.31
N ILE A 273 -4.30 -7.30 13.59
CA ILE A 273 -5.58 -7.14 12.91
C ILE A 273 -5.62 -5.68 12.48
N ASP A 274 -5.34 -5.46 11.21
CA ASP A 274 -4.91 -4.17 10.70
C ASP A 274 -6.00 -3.50 9.88
N THR A 275 -5.96 -2.18 9.80
CA THR A 275 -7.02 -1.41 9.16
C THR A 275 -6.48 -0.33 8.24
N ILE A 276 -6.90 -0.34 6.98
CA ILE A 276 -6.81 0.87 6.14
C ILE A 276 -8.09 1.70 6.33
N ARG A 277 -7.93 3.01 6.59
CA ARG A 277 -9.09 3.91 6.77
C ARG A 277 -9.00 5.20 5.99
N ASN A 278 -10.14 5.63 5.44
CA ASN A 278 -10.36 6.98 4.94
C ASN A 278 -10.88 7.88 6.09
N PRO A 279 -10.09 8.87 6.56
CA PRO A 279 -10.53 9.78 7.62
C PRO A 279 -11.41 10.94 7.12
N SER A 280 -11.66 11.04 5.81
CA SER A 280 -12.32 12.17 5.16
C SER A 280 -13.76 11.87 4.75
N SER A 281 -14.42 12.85 4.13
CA SER A 281 -15.71 12.70 3.45
C SER A 281 -15.57 12.60 1.92
N THR A 282 -14.35 12.46 1.41
CA THR A 282 -14.07 12.37 -0.02
C THR A 282 -14.07 10.91 -0.43
N ASN A 283 -14.63 10.62 -1.61
CA ASN A 283 -14.60 9.30 -2.23
C ASN A 283 -13.19 8.70 -2.21
N SER A 284 -13.10 7.41 -1.93
CA SER A 284 -11.85 6.66 -1.90
C SER A 284 -11.98 5.31 -2.58
N THR A 285 -10.84 4.75 -2.95
CA THR A 285 -10.69 3.33 -3.24
C THR A 285 -9.83 2.74 -2.14
N ILE A 286 -10.28 1.65 -1.52
CA ILE A 286 -9.52 0.86 -0.56
C ILE A 286 -9.50 -0.58 -1.08
N ASP A 287 -8.31 -1.12 -1.31
CA ASP A 287 -8.09 -2.45 -1.85
C ASP A 287 -7.09 -3.20 -0.96
N LEU A 288 -7.57 -4.23 -0.27
CA LEU A 288 -6.82 -4.99 0.71
C LEU A 288 -5.98 -6.12 0.09
N ARG A 289 -5.96 -6.24 -1.24
CA ARG A 289 -5.18 -7.28 -1.92
C ARG A 289 -3.70 -6.90 -1.98
N ALA A 290 -2.87 -7.79 -1.45
CA ALA A 290 -1.41 -7.70 -1.54
C ALA A 290 -0.89 -7.84 -2.98
N ALA A 291 0.32 -7.34 -3.20
CA ALA A 291 1.08 -7.55 -4.41
C ALA A 291 1.20 -9.04 -4.73
N THR A 292 0.89 -9.39 -5.98
CA THR A 292 0.97 -10.78 -6.44
C THR A 292 2.38 -11.19 -6.88
N LEU A 293 3.20 -10.19 -7.24
CA LEU A 293 4.50 -10.34 -7.93
C LEU A 293 4.40 -11.09 -9.27
N GLN A 294 3.20 -11.25 -9.80
CA GLN A 294 2.96 -11.92 -11.08
C GLN A 294 3.03 -10.92 -12.23
N HIS A 295 3.31 -11.44 -13.43
CA HIS A 295 3.23 -10.68 -14.67
C HIS A 295 1.76 -10.51 -15.09
N ALA A 296 1.04 -9.66 -14.34
CA ALA A 296 -0.38 -9.40 -14.47
C ALA A 296 -0.75 -8.08 -13.77
N PRO A 297 -1.97 -7.53 -14.00
CA PRO A 297 -2.49 -6.46 -13.16
C PRO A 297 -2.47 -6.86 -11.68
N GLY A 298 -1.95 -5.98 -10.81
CA GLY A 298 -1.73 -6.29 -9.39
C GLY A 298 -0.38 -6.94 -9.08
N GLY A 299 0.53 -7.03 -10.05
CA GLY A 299 1.92 -7.45 -9.83
C GLY A 299 2.60 -6.69 -8.69
N GLY A 300 2.50 -5.35 -8.71
CA GLY A 300 2.98 -4.45 -7.66
C GLY A 300 1.94 -4.10 -6.59
N GLY A 301 0.82 -4.82 -6.53
CA GLY A 301 -0.29 -4.54 -5.62
C GLY A 301 -1.34 -3.58 -6.20
N TYR A 302 -2.35 -3.30 -5.37
CA TYR A 302 -3.48 -2.43 -5.70
C TYR A 302 -3.45 -1.19 -4.81
N LEU A 303 -3.75 -0.03 -5.39
CA LEU A 303 -3.65 1.25 -4.69
C LEU A 303 -4.92 1.52 -3.88
N SER A 304 -4.76 1.70 -2.57
CA SER A 304 -5.72 2.36 -1.70
C SER A 304 -5.42 3.85 -1.63
N ALA A 305 -6.36 4.72 -2.02
CA ALA A 305 -6.18 6.17 -2.07
C ALA A 305 -7.51 6.94 -1.96
N ILE A 306 -7.43 8.18 -1.47
CA ILE A 306 -8.54 9.15 -1.57
C ILE A 306 -8.49 9.82 -2.93
N ASN A 307 -9.64 9.98 -3.58
CA ASN A 307 -9.74 10.60 -4.89
C ASN A 307 -9.20 12.03 -4.85
N GLY A 308 -8.23 12.30 -5.72
CA GLY A 308 -7.63 13.62 -5.80
C GLY A 308 -6.48 13.85 -4.82
N ILE A 309 -6.03 12.83 -4.08
CA ILE A 309 -4.84 12.90 -3.24
C ILE A 309 -3.69 12.14 -3.89
N ASP A 310 -2.52 12.76 -3.92
CA ASP A 310 -1.30 12.18 -4.50
C ASP A 310 -0.56 11.37 -3.43
N GLY A 311 -1.23 10.36 -2.88
CA GLY A 311 -0.71 9.51 -1.83
C GLY A 311 -1.66 8.38 -1.51
N GLY A 312 -1.13 7.33 -0.88
CA GLY A 312 -1.88 6.12 -0.62
C GLY A 312 -0.99 4.90 -0.40
N PHE A 313 -1.64 3.74 -0.30
CA PHE A 313 -1.00 2.49 0.08
C PHE A 313 -1.16 1.43 -1.00
N THR A 314 -0.06 0.78 -1.35
CA THR A 314 -0.08 -0.61 -1.83
C THR A 314 0.25 -1.54 -0.66
N ILE A 315 0.05 -2.85 -0.81
CA ILE A 315 0.35 -3.84 0.22
C ILE A 315 1.40 -4.82 -0.33
N ALA A 316 2.48 -5.06 0.41
CA ALA A 316 3.57 -5.93 0.00
C ALA A 316 3.13 -7.40 -0.01
N LYS A 317 3.79 -8.23 -0.84
CA LYS A 317 3.56 -9.67 -0.83
C LYS A 317 3.89 -10.24 0.55
N GLY A 318 2.93 -10.93 1.15
CA GLY A 318 3.10 -11.61 2.44
C GLY A 318 2.55 -10.84 3.64
N ALA A 319 2.30 -9.54 3.49
CA ALA A 319 1.48 -8.78 4.44
C ALA A 319 -0.01 -9.07 4.20
N VAL A 320 -0.80 -9.02 5.26
CA VAL A 320 -2.26 -9.13 5.23
C VAL A 320 -2.82 -7.93 5.97
N ILE A 321 -3.86 -7.32 5.42
CA ILE A 321 -4.64 -6.28 6.08
C ILE A 321 -6.07 -6.79 6.16
N GLU A 322 -6.63 -6.87 7.36
CA GLU A 322 -7.91 -7.52 7.60
C GLU A 322 -9.08 -6.57 7.39
N ASN A 323 -8.91 -5.27 7.66
CA ASN A 323 -10.05 -4.36 7.75
C ASN A 323 -9.91 -3.15 6.83
N ALA A 324 -11.07 -2.67 6.38
CA ALA A 324 -11.20 -1.43 5.65
C ALA A 324 -12.33 -0.58 6.23
N THR A 325 -12.09 0.72 6.32
CA THR A 325 -13.12 1.67 6.72
C THR A 325 -13.15 2.87 5.78
N GLY A 326 -14.26 3.03 5.08
CA GLY A 326 -14.57 4.18 4.23
C GLY A 326 -14.74 5.49 5.00
N GLY A 327 -15.04 6.53 4.24
CA GLY A 327 -15.36 7.88 4.66
C GLY A 327 -16.86 8.14 4.61
N ALA A 328 -17.24 9.42 4.44
CA ALA A 328 -18.63 9.79 4.17
C ALA A 328 -18.91 10.03 2.67
N GLY A 329 -17.97 9.63 1.81
CA GLY A 329 -18.03 9.80 0.35
C GLY A 329 -18.56 8.53 -0.31
N VAL A 330 -18.56 8.47 -1.64
CA VAL A 330 -18.84 7.23 -2.36
C VAL A 330 -17.54 6.44 -2.47
N ASP A 331 -17.43 5.37 -1.68
CA ASP A 331 -16.23 4.56 -1.55
C ASP A 331 -16.33 3.23 -2.31
N VAL A 332 -15.17 2.76 -2.76
CA VAL A 332 -15.00 1.42 -3.32
C VAL A 332 -14.07 0.65 -2.40
N ILE A 333 -14.58 -0.41 -1.78
CA ILE A 333 -13.84 -1.25 -0.84
C ILE A 333 -13.77 -2.67 -1.40
N THR A 334 -12.55 -3.19 -1.52
CA THR A 334 -12.28 -4.58 -1.92
C THR A 334 -11.48 -5.25 -0.83
N GLY A 335 -12.01 -6.34 -0.26
CA GLY A 335 -11.36 -7.20 0.71
C GLY A 335 -10.28 -8.09 0.08
N ASN A 336 -9.97 -9.20 0.71
CA ASN A 336 -8.98 -10.16 0.23
C ASN A 336 -9.42 -11.60 0.46
N ALA A 337 -8.53 -12.51 0.83
CA ALA A 337 -8.87 -13.92 1.05
C ALA A 337 -8.98 -14.28 2.54
N ALA A 338 -8.70 -13.30 3.43
CA ALA A 338 -8.86 -13.43 4.86
C ALA A 338 -10.26 -12.99 5.28
N ALA A 339 -10.69 -13.35 6.49
CA ALA A 339 -11.91 -12.80 7.07
C ALA A 339 -11.75 -11.29 7.30
N ASN A 340 -12.53 -10.48 6.58
CA ASN A 340 -12.43 -9.04 6.63
C ASN A 340 -13.55 -8.38 7.43
N ALA A 341 -13.26 -7.25 8.10
CA ALA A 341 -14.29 -6.31 8.55
C ALA A 341 -14.29 -5.08 7.63
N LEU A 342 -15.34 -4.93 6.84
CA LEU A 342 -15.48 -3.89 5.82
C LEU A 342 -16.63 -2.95 6.20
N ASN A 343 -16.34 -1.66 6.32
CA ASN A 343 -17.32 -0.64 6.70
C ASN A 343 -17.29 0.54 5.73
N GLY A 344 -18.33 0.70 4.91
CA GLY A 344 -18.48 1.83 3.97
C GLY A 344 -18.76 3.17 4.66
N LYS A 345 -19.44 3.10 5.81
CA LYS A 345 -19.97 4.20 6.63
C LYS A 345 -21.13 4.96 5.98
N ALA A 346 -20.88 5.96 5.16
CA ALA A 346 -21.95 6.77 4.60
C ALA A 346 -21.57 7.13 3.17
N GLY A 347 -22.52 7.11 2.26
CA GLY A 347 -22.20 7.17 0.84
C GLY A 347 -23.09 6.21 0.07
N ASN A 348 -22.82 6.01 -1.21
CA ASN A 348 -23.44 4.91 -1.95
C ASN A 348 -22.31 3.98 -2.37
N ASP A 349 -21.88 3.15 -1.43
CA ASP A 349 -20.62 2.45 -1.47
C ASP A 349 -20.69 1.17 -2.30
N ARG A 350 -19.53 0.72 -2.75
CA ARG A 350 -19.36 -0.59 -3.39
C ARG A 350 -18.39 -1.40 -2.57
N ILE A 351 -18.87 -2.46 -1.93
CA ILE A 351 -18.07 -3.29 -1.04
C ILE A 351 -18.07 -4.73 -1.57
N SER A 352 -16.88 -5.29 -1.73
CA SER A 352 -16.66 -6.68 -2.12
C SER A 352 -15.74 -7.37 -1.12
N GLY A 353 -16.22 -8.40 -0.42
CA GLY A 353 -15.42 -9.20 0.53
C GLY A 353 -14.34 -10.04 -0.16
N LEU A 354 -14.72 -10.67 -1.27
CA LEU A 354 -13.94 -11.61 -2.10
C LEU A 354 -13.88 -13.02 -1.52
N GLY A 355 -13.08 -13.31 -0.51
CA GLY A 355 -13.03 -14.63 0.09
C GLY A 355 -12.67 -14.57 1.56
N GLY A 356 -13.00 -15.60 2.32
CA GLY A 356 -12.98 -15.51 3.78
C GLY A 356 -14.41 -15.28 4.30
N ALA A 357 -14.62 -15.39 5.62
CA ALA A 357 -15.92 -15.11 6.21
C ALA A 357 -15.95 -13.64 6.61
N ASP A 358 -16.64 -12.81 5.82
CA ASP A 358 -16.54 -11.36 5.91
C ASP A 358 -17.68 -10.74 6.72
N LYS A 359 -17.37 -9.68 7.45
CA LYS A 359 -18.36 -8.80 8.08
C LYS A 359 -18.47 -7.51 7.26
N ILE A 360 -19.61 -7.33 6.60
CA ILE A 360 -19.83 -6.23 5.65
C ILE A 360 -20.90 -5.29 6.21
N ILE A 361 -20.51 -4.04 6.46
CA ILE A 361 -21.40 -2.93 6.82
C ILE A 361 -21.37 -1.93 5.67
N GLY A 362 -22.46 -1.81 4.91
CA GLY A 362 -22.62 -0.73 3.92
C GLY A 362 -22.63 0.63 4.63
N GLY A 363 -23.58 0.75 5.56
CA GLY A 363 -23.78 1.95 6.36
C GLY A 363 -24.92 2.78 5.80
N GLY A 364 -24.89 4.10 5.96
CA GLY A 364 -25.95 4.99 5.46
C GLY A 364 -25.80 5.25 3.98
N GLY A 365 -26.69 4.69 3.16
CA GLY A 365 -26.44 4.70 1.74
C GLY A 365 -27.47 4.00 0.90
N ALA A 366 -27.24 3.97 -0.41
CA ALA A 366 -27.76 2.89 -1.24
C ALA A 366 -26.56 2.10 -1.75
N ASP A 367 -26.16 1.10 -0.96
CA ASP A 367 -24.88 0.42 -1.13
C ASP A 367 -25.03 -0.82 -2.01
N VAL A 368 -23.91 -1.22 -2.61
CA VAL A 368 -23.81 -2.46 -3.38
C VAL A 368 -22.81 -3.37 -2.68
N LEU A 369 -23.31 -4.44 -2.09
CA LEU A 369 -22.57 -5.36 -1.26
C LEU A 369 -22.40 -6.69 -1.99
N THR A 370 -21.21 -7.28 -1.89
CA THR A 370 -20.87 -8.58 -2.45
C THR A 370 -20.01 -9.30 -1.41
N GLY A 371 -20.47 -10.46 -0.93
CA GLY A 371 -19.74 -11.25 0.07
C GLY A 371 -18.54 -11.93 -0.58
N GLY A 372 -18.82 -12.75 -1.59
CA GLY A 372 -17.84 -13.56 -2.29
C GLY A 372 -17.85 -15.00 -1.80
N GLY A 373 -16.68 -15.54 -1.49
CA GLY A 373 -16.52 -16.91 -1.03
C GLY A 373 -16.34 -16.96 0.48
N GLY A 374 -17.39 -17.29 1.22
CA GLY A 374 -17.35 -17.18 2.68
C GLY A 374 -18.65 -17.63 3.28
N ALA A 375 -18.75 -17.57 4.61
CA ALA A 375 -20.05 -17.40 5.25
C ALA A 375 -20.07 -15.94 5.70
N ASP A 376 -20.79 -15.10 4.97
CA ASP A 376 -20.66 -13.65 5.08
C ASP A 376 -21.80 -13.03 5.88
N ASP A 377 -21.45 -12.11 6.77
CA ASP A 377 -22.37 -11.36 7.61
C ASP A 377 -22.64 -9.96 7.01
N PHE A 378 -23.83 -9.75 6.45
CA PHE A 378 -24.29 -8.44 6.02
C PHE A 378 -24.99 -7.72 7.17
N VAL A 379 -24.31 -6.73 7.76
CA VAL A 379 -24.66 -6.14 9.05
C VAL A 379 -25.30 -4.77 8.88
N TYR A 380 -26.46 -4.61 9.52
CA TYR A 380 -27.22 -3.36 9.58
C TYR A 380 -27.38 -2.92 11.03
N THR A 381 -27.03 -1.67 11.31
CA THR A 381 -27.02 -1.11 12.67
C THR A 381 -28.15 -0.13 12.94
N ALA A 382 -28.76 0.40 11.88
CA ALA A 382 -29.96 1.22 11.96
C ALA A 382 -30.86 0.96 10.75
N ALA A 383 -32.17 1.15 10.91
CA ALA A 383 -33.12 1.07 9.80
C ALA A 383 -32.81 2.07 8.67
N SER A 384 -32.17 3.20 9.02
CA SER A 384 -31.72 4.21 8.07
C SER A 384 -30.57 3.77 7.17
N ASP A 385 -29.86 2.69 7.53
CA ASP A 385 -28.76 2.14 6.74
C ASP A 385 -29.29 1.65 5.37
N SER A 386 -30.52 1.13 5.34
CA SER A 386 -31.15 0.64 4.10
C SER A 386 -32.62 1.03 3.99
N SER A 387 -32.88 2.34 3.98
CA SER A 387 -34.22 2.91 3.89
C SER A 387 -34.94 2.57 2.57
N SER A 388 -36.28 2.63 2.55
CA SER A 388 -37.08 2.22 1.38
C SER A 388 -36.79 2.96 0.06
N ASN A 389 -36.19 4.16 0.09
CA ASN A 389 -35.79 4.93 -1.11
C ASN A 389 -34.27 4.93 -1.37
N LYS A 390 -33.47 4.38 -0.46
CA LYS A 390 -32.02 4.19 -0.53
C LYS A 390 -31.72 2.84 0.11
N PHE A 391 -32.12 1.78 -0.56
CA PHE A 391 -31.93 0.44 -0.07
C PHE A 391 -30.65 -0.14 -0.67
N ASP A 392 -30.02 -1.00 0.11
CA ASP A 392 -28.87 -1.76 -0.30
C ASP A 392 -29.23 -2.91 -1.23
N VAL A 393 -28.24 -3.28 -2.04
CA VAL A 393 -28.30 -4.43 -2.92
C VAL A 393 -27.15 -5.39 -2.56
N ILE A 394 -27.52 -6.56 -2.04
CA ILE A 394 -26.61 -7.70 -1.88
C ILE A 394 -26.64 -8.52 -3.18
N ARG A 395 -25.48 -8.71 -3.81
CA ARG A 395 -25.39 -9.24 -5.18
C ARG A 395 -25.29 -10.75 -5.28
N ASP A 396 -24.88 -11.43 -4.22
CA ASP A 396 -24.47 -12.83 -4.25
C ASP A 396 -24.89 -13.64 -3.02
N PHE A 397 -25.85 -13.12 -2.24
CA PHE A 397 -26.35 -13.76 -1.02
C PHE A 397 -26.62 -15.26 -1.21
N ALA A 398 -25.93 -16.09 -0.44
CA ALA A 398 -26.03 -17.54 -0.43
C ALA A 398 -26.89 -18.01 0.74
N HIS A 399 -28.10 -18.48 0.44
CA HIS A 399 -29.01 -19.07 1.44
C HIS A 399 -28.33 -20.18 2.26
N LYS A 400 -28.51 -20.16 3.59
CA LYS A 400 -27.89 -21.07 4.58
C LYS A 400 -26.37 -21.00 4.69
N GLN A 401 -25.78 -19.95 4.14
CA GLN A 401 -24.34 -19.72 4.20
C GLN A 401 -24.06 -18.31 4.68
N ASP A 402 -24.71 -17.32 4.07
CA ASP A 402 -24.63 -15.92 4.46
C ASP A 402 -25.77 -15.55 5.39
N ASP A 403 -25.52 -14.53 6.22
CA ASP A 403 -26.47 -14.03 7.20
C ASP A 403 -26.81 -12.55 6.96
N ILE A 404 -28.08 -12.19 7.12
CA ILE A 404 -28.52 -10.81 7.26
C ILE A 404 -28.63 -10.50 8.75
N ASN A 405 -27.69 -9.70 9.25
CA ASN A 405 -27.60 -9.38 10.67
C ASN A 405 -28.21 -8.02 10.96
N VAL A 406 -29.35 -8.05 11.65
CA VAL A 406 -30.13 -6.87 12.07
C VAL A 406 -30.30 -6.81 13.60
N SER A 407 -29.59 -7.64 14.35
CA SER A 407 -29.70 -7.74 15.82
C SER A 407 -29.37 -6.45 16.59
N ALA A 408 -28.73 -5.49 15.92
CA ALA A 408 -28.45 -4.17 16.45
C ALA A 408 -29.63 -3.18 16.32
N ILE A 409 -30.63 -3.49 15.49
CA ILE A 409 -31.81 -2.64 15.27
C ILE A 409 -32.89 -3.04 16.28
N ASP A 410 -33.31 -2.09 17.12
CA ASP A 410 -34.48 -2.29 17.96
C ASP A 410 -35.75 -2.30 17.09
N ALA A 411 -36.33 -3.49 16.95
CA ALA A 411 -37.48 -3.71 16.08
C ALA A 411 -38.79 -3.10 16.65
N ASN A 412 -38.78 -2.52 17.86
CA ASN A 412 -39.99 -2.13 18.59
C ASN A 412 -40.48 -0.68 18.36
N GLY A 413 -39.75 0.16 17.60
CA GLY A 413 -40.18 1.50 17.14
C GLY A 413 -40.57 2.57 18.19
N ALA A 414 -40.97 2.22 19.43
CA ALA A 414 -41.52 3.11 20.46
C ALA A 414 -41.51 2.58 21.92
N ALA A 415 -41.26 1.30 22.20
CA ALA A 415 -41.23 0.76 23.58
C ALA A 415 -39.81 0.46 24.07
N THR A 416 -39.55 0.61 25.38
CA THR A 416 -38.22 0.37 25.97
C THR A 416 -37.78 -1.09 25.84
N GLY A 417 -36.70 -1.36 25.11
CA GLY A 417 -36.09 -2.69 24.95
C GLY A 417 -35.19 -2.75 23.71
N ASN A 418 -34.65 -3.94 23.40
CA ASN A 418 -34.14 -4.28 22.08
C ASN A 418 -34.93 -5.51 21.62
N ALA A 419 -36.06 -5.30 20.95
CA ALA A 419 -36.88 -6.42 20.47
C ALA A 419 -36.29 -6.99 19.18
N ALA A 420 -36.20 -8.32 19.10
CA ALA A 420 -35.83 -9.02 17.88
C ALA A 420 -36.99 -9.02 16.88
N PHE A 421 -36.68 -9.02 15.59
CA PHE A 421 -37.71 -9.18 14.56
C PHE A 421 -38.32 -10.60 14.59
N VAL A 422 -39.57 -10.70 14.16
CA VAL A 422 -40.26 -11.97 13.92
C VAL A 422 -40.25 -12.27 12.42
N PHE A 423 -39.58 -13.34 12.01
CA PHE A 423 -39.57 -13.78 10.60
C PHE A 423 -40.91 -14.39 10.18
N ARG A 424 -41.54 -13.79 9.17
CA ARG A 424 -42.87 -14.16 8.65
C ARG A 424 -42.81 -14.97 7.36
N GLY A 425 -41.62 -15.26 6.85
CA GLY A 425 -41.43 -15.84 5.52
C GLY A 425 -42.01 -14.93 4.43
N SER A 426 -42.82 -15.50 3.53
CA SER A 426 -43.49 -14.74 2.47
C SER A 426 -44.86 -14.17 2.87
N SER A 427 -45.31 -14.40 4.12
CA SER A 427 -46.63 -13.95 4.60
C SER A 427 -46.68 -12.43 4.77
N ALA A 428 -47.89 -11.85 4.67
CA ALA A 428 -48.08 -10.41 4.88
C ALA A 428 -47.86 -9.99 6.34
N PHE A 429 -47.44 -8.72 6.52
CA PHE A 429 -47.35 -8.09 7.84
C PHE A 429 -48.70 -8.13 8.54
N THR A 430 -48.70 -8.45 9.83
CA THR A 430 -49.90 -8.43 10.68
C THR A 430 -50.25 -7.01 11.13
N GLY A 431 -49.25 -6.13 11.20
CA GLY A 431 -49.31 -4.82 11.85
C GLY A 431 -49.06 -4.89 13.35
N ALA A 432 -48.31 -5.91 13.81
CA ALA A 432 -47.83 -6.00 15.18
C ALA A 432 -46.56 -5.16 15.43
N GLY A 433 -45.88 -4.72 14.35
CA GLY A 433 -44.51 -4.19 14.42
C GLY A 433 -43.49 -5.29 14.67
N ALA A 434 -42.21 -4.95 14.60
CA ALA A 434 -41.09 -5.89 14.73
C ALA A 434 -41.18 -7.11 13.80
N GLU A 435 -41.63 -6.96 12.55
CA GLU A 435 -41.78 -8.07 11.61
C GLU A 435 -40.80 -7.95 10.44
N VAL A 436 -40.22 -9.07 10.03
CA VAL A 436 -39.44 -9.18 8.79
C VAL A 436 -40.07 -10.22 7.87
N ARG A 437 -40.14 -9.89 6.58
CA ARG A 437 -40.67 -10.78 5.54
C ARG A 437 -39.87 -10.65 4.26
N PHE A 438 -40.11 -11.55 3.30
CA PHE A 438 -39.57 -11.40 1.95
C PHE A 438 -40.64 -11.49 0.86
N THR A 439 -40.35 -10.88 -0.29
CA THR A 439 -41.12 -11.01 -1.53
C THR A 439 -40.17 -11.22 -2.71
N GLN A 440 -40.56 -12.06 -3.66
CA GLN A 440 -39.74 -12.37 -4.83
C GLN A 440 -40.31 -11.72 -6.08
N ASN A 441 -39.45 -11.16 -6.93
CA ASN A 441 -39.79 -10.75 -8.27
C ASN A 441 -38.99 -11.58 -9.28
N VAL A 442 -39.57 -12.70 -9.69
CA VAL A 442 -38.93 -13.64 -10.63
C VAL A 442 -38.63 -12.97 -11.98
N ALA A 443 -39.55 -12.12 -12.48
CA ALA A 443 -39.38 -11.45 -13.77
C ALA A 443 -38.22 -10.44 -13.78
N LYS A 444 -37.95 -9.79 -12.64
CA LYS A 444 -36.86 -8.82 -12.48
C LYS A 444 -35.63 -9.39 -11.76
N ASN A 445 -35.63 -10.70 -11.47
CA ASN A 445 -34.53 -11.43 -10.85
C ASN A 445 -34.05 -10.84 -9.51
N PHE A 446 -34.96 -10.59 -8.56
CA PHE A 446 -34.58 -10.15 -7.22
C PHE A 446 -35.53 -10.63 -6.12
N THR A 447 -35.06 -10.58 -4.88
CA THR A 447 -35.83 -10.76 -3.64
C THR A 447 -35.74 -9.48 -2.81
N SER A 448 -36.87 -8.98 -2.32
CA SER A 448 -36.91 -7.87 -1.36
C SER A 448 -37.16 -8.43 0.02
N VAL A 449 -36.26 -8.16 0.96
CA VAL A 449 -36.45 -8.33 2.40
C VAL A 449 -37.01 -7.01 2.94
N LEU A 450 -38.12 -7.09 3.66
CA LEU A 450 -38.92 -5.94 4.08
C LEU A 450 -39.10 -6.03 5.60
N PHE A 451 -38.86 -4.92 6.29
CA PHE A 451 -38.99 -4.80 7.74
C PHE A 451 -40.10 -3.80 8.06
N ASP A 452 -41.05 -4.21 8.91
CA ASP A 452 -42.11 -3.38 9.51
C ASP A 452 -41.79 -3.25 11.00
N ILE A 453 -41.27 -2.09 11.38
CA ILE A 453 -40.78 -1.78 12.73
C ILE A 453 -41.94 -1.23 13.57
N ASP A 454 -42.74 -0.31 13.02
CA ASP A 454 -43.76 0.43 13.79
C ASP A 454 -45.18 -0.18 13.77
N GLY A 455 -45.41 -1.20 12.94
CA GLY A 455 -46.67 -1.93 12.84
C GLY A 455 -47.70 -1.30 11.90
N ASP A 456 -47.32 -0.31 11.09
CA ASP A 456 -48.21 0.32 10.11
C ASP A 456 -48.46 -0.54 8.85
N ARG A 457 -47.74 -1.67 8.72
CA ARG A 457 -47.73 -2.61 7.58
C ARG A 457 -47.04 -2.07 6.33
N ILE A 458 -46.29 -0.99 6.46
CA ILE A 458 -45.40 -0.41 5.46
C ILE A 458 -43.97 -0.81 5.84
N SER A 459 -43.10 -0.88 4.84
CA SER A 459 -41.70 -1.25 5.08
C SER A 459 -40.89 -0.02 5.47
N ASP A 460 -40.28 -0.04 6.65
CA ASP A 460 -39.38 1.01 7.16
C ASP A 460 -37.97 0.88 6.59
N MET A 461 -37.52 -0.37 6.47
CA MET A 461 -36.23 -0.75 5.90
C MET A 461 -36.44 -1.81 4.84
N THR A 462 -35.67 -1.75 3.75
CA THR A 462 -35.73 -2.72 2.66
C THR A 462 -34.31 -3.13 2.31
N ILE A 463 -34.04 -4.42 2.14
CA ILE A 463 -32.78 -4.92 1.55
C ILE A 463 -33.14 -5.68 0.28
N ARG A 464 -32.37 -5.51 -0.79
CA ARG A 464 -32.56 -6.26 -2.03
C ARG A 464 -31.47 -7.29 -2.23
N LEU A 465 -31.87 -8.53 -2.47
CA LEU A 465 -30.99 -9.62 -2.88
C LEU A 465 -31.13 -9.84 -4.39
N THR A 466 -30.01 -10.05 -5.08
CA THR A 466 -30.03 -10.44 -6.49
C THR A 466 -30.44 -11.91 -6.61
N GLY A 467 -31.45 -12.19 -7.45
CA GLY A 467 -32.02 -13.53 -7.62
C GLY A 467 -33.31 -13.77 -6.83
N PRO A 468 -34.19 -14.69 -7.30
CA PRO A 468 -35.36 -15.15 -6.54
C PRO A 468 -34.94 -16.19 -5.49
N ILE A 469 -34.53 -15.72 -4.32
CA ILE A 469 -34.02 -16.53 -3.19
C ILE A 469 -35.16 -16.78 -2.21
N THR A 470 -35.39 -18.04 -1.85
CA THR A 470 -36.35 -18.40 -0.81
C THR A 470 -35.61 -18.43 0.53
N LEU A 471 -35.94 -17.48 1.40
CA LEU A 471 -35.29 -17.33 2.70
C LEU A 471 -36.03 -18.14 3.79
N ASP A 472 -35.29 -18.55 4.81
CA ASP A 472 -35.83 -19.05 6.08
C ASP A 472 -35.24 -18.29 7.29
N ALA A 473 -35.67 -18.65 8.50
CA ALA A 473 -35.26 -17.91 9.70
C ALA A 473 -33.77 -18.05 10.04
N ALA A 474 -33.07 -19.03 9.47
CA ALA A 474 -31.64 -19.24 9.69
C ALA A 474 -30.77 -18.30 8.86
N ASP A 475 -31.33 -17.60 7.85
CA ASP A 475 -30.62 -16.58 7.07
C ASP A 475 -30.53 -15.22 7.81
N PHE A 476 -30.99 -15.15 9.06
CA PHE A 476 -31.11 -13.91 9.82
C PHE A 476 -30.55 -14.04 11.23
N ILE A 477 -29.81 -13.01 11.63
CA ILE A 477 -29.44 -12.78 13.04
C ILE A 477 -30.33 -11.63 13.55
N LEU A 478 -31.34 -11.97 14.35
CA LEU A 478 -32.45 -11.11 14.78
C LEU A 478 -32.36 -10.60 16.20
#